data_AF-A0A1G3V9L3-F1
#
_entry.id   AF-A0A1G3V9L3-F1
#
_cell.length_a   1.000
_cell.length_b   1.000
_cell.length_c   1.000
_cell.angle_alpha   90.00
_cell.angle_beta   90.00
_cell.angle_gamma   90.00
#
_symmetry.space_group_name_H-M   'P 1'
#
loop_
_entity.id
_entity.type
_entity.pdbx_description
1 polymer ?
#
loop_
_entity_poly.entity_id
_entity_poly.type
_entity_poly.pdbx_seq_one_letter_code
_entity_poly.pdbx_strand_id
1 'polypeptide(L)' 'MAIITKNFTPGAKVSIHVKCEDIALDLGRSLGVFLPICSLTRTIYHTMLHKGMGDLDTASVYRFLEEYASARRLGE' A
#
# COMPACT_ATOMS: atom_id res chain seq x y z
N MET A 1 10.00 -14.22 6.59
CA MET A 1 8.83 -13.38 6.25
C MET A 1 9.09 -11.97 6.77
N ALA A 2 9.21 -10.98 5.86
CA ALA A 2 9.63 -9.60 6.14
C ALA A 2 8.95 -8.96 7.38
N ILE A 3 7.64 -9.19 7.53
CA ILE A 3 6.83 -8.67 8.64
C ILE A 3 7.23 -9.29 9.99
N ILE A 4 7.42 -10.61 10.04
CA ILE A 4 7.81 -11.33 11.28
C ILE A 4 9.22 -10.89 11.73
N THR A 5 10.12 -10.72 10.76
CA THR A 5 11.51 -10.30 11.02
C THR A 5 11.67 -8.79 11.11
N LYS A 6 10.60 -8.00 10.96
CA LYS A 6 10.60 -6.53 10.88
C LYS A 6 11.63 -5.94 9.90
N ASN A 7 11.92 -6.66 8.82
CA ASN A 7 12.86 -6.21 7.78
C ASN A 7 12.07 -5.65 6.61
N PHE A 8 12.12 -4.33 6.44
CA PHE A 8 11.43 -3.61 5.36
C PHE A 8 12.41 -2.98 4.36
N THR A 9 13.61 -3.55 4.29
CA THR A 9 14.56 -3.24 3.21
C THR A 9 13.91 -3.63 1.88
N PRO A 10 13.99 -2.79 0.82
CA PRO A 10 13.14 -2.97 -0.36
C PRO A 10 13.45 -4.26 -1.12
N GLY A 11 12.48 -5.19 -1.18
CA GLY A 11 12.41 -6.27 -2.16
C GLY A 11 11.42 -5.95 -3.28
N ALA A 12 10.36 -5.20 -2.95
CA ALA A 12 9.44 -4.57 -3.90
C ALA A 12 9.01 -3.19 -3.38
N LYS A 13 9.40 -2.11 -4.07
CA LYS A 13 9.13 -0.74 -3.61
C LYS A 13 7.63 -0.39 -3.66
N VAL A 14 7.15 0.38 -2.69
CA VAL A 14 5.79 0.97 -2.67
C VAL A 14 5.50 1.74 -3.95
N SER A 15 6.44 2.56 -4.43
CA SER A 15 6.30 3.32 -5.69
C SER A 15 6.06 2.43 -6.91
N ILE A 16 6.70 1.26 -6.97
CA ILE A 16 6.50 0.29 -8.05
C ILE A 16 5.15 -0.40 -7.89
N HIS A 17 4.72 -0.69 -6.66
CA HIS A 17 3.41 -1.28 -6.39
C HIS A 17 2.26 -0.38 -6.85
N VAL A 18 2.32 0.92 -6.52
CA VAL A 18 1.32 1.91 -6.97
C VAL A 18 1.24 1.94 -8.49
N LYS A 19 2.38 1.94 -9.19
CA LYS A 19 2.42 1.88 -10.66
C LYS A 19 1.73 0.62 -11.20
N CYS A 20 1.96 -0.54 -10.58
CA CYS A 20 1.31 -1.78 -10.98
C CYS A 20 -0.22 -1.72 -10.77
N GLU A 21 -0.68 -1.14 -9.66
CA GLU A 21 -2.10 -0.96 -9.38
C GLU A 21 -2.77 0.03 -10.35
N ASP A 22 -2.09 1.10 -10.75
CA ASP A 22 -2.57 2.01 -11.81
C ASP A 22 -2.84 1.25 -13.11
N ILE A 23 -1.88 0.43 -13.55
CA ILE A 23 -2.01 -0.40 -14.76
C ILE A 23 -3.16 -1.40 -14.61
N ALA A 24 -3.28 -2.06 -13.46
CA ALA A 24 -4.33 -3.03 -13.21
C ALA A 24 -5.73 -2.39 -13.24
N LEU A 25 -5.90 -1.21 -12.64
CA LEU A 25 -7.18 -0.49 -12.65
C LEU A 25 -7.51 0.06 -14.04
N ASP A 26 -6.52 0.54 -14.80
CA ASP A 26 -6.70 0.97 -16.19
C ASP A 26 -7.17 -0.19 -17.07
N LEU A 27 -6.52 -1.35 -16.95
CA LEU A 27 -6.92 -2.55 -17.66
C LEU A 27 -8.33 -3.01 -17.23
N GLY A 28 -8.61 -3.03 -15.93
CA GLY A 28 -9.94 -3.35 -15.41
C GLY A 28 -11.03 -2.47 -16.01
N ARG A 29 -10.79 -1.15 -16.08
CA ARG A 29 -11.69 -0.20 -16.75
C ARG A 29 -11.89 -0.52 -18.23
N SER A 30 -10.82 -0.81 -18.97
CA SER A 30 -10.93 -1.14 -20.41
C SER A 30 -11.70 -2.44 -20.68
N LEU A 31 -11.68 -3.39 -19.74
CA LEU A 31 -12.35 -4.68 -19.85
C LEU A 31 -13.76 -4.69 -19.22
N GLY A 32 -14.20 -3.57 -18.63
CA GLY A 32 -15.46 -3.52 -17.88
C GLY A 32 -15.44 -4.37 -16.59
N VAL A 33 -14.26 -4.69 -16.06
CA VAL A 33 -14.08 -5.49 -14.84
C VAL A 33 -13.89 -4.57 -13.64
N PHE A 34 -14.74 -4.72 -12.64
CA PHE A 34 -14.63 -3.96 -11.41
C PHE A 34 -13.63 -4.61 -10.43
N LEU A 35 -12.62 -3.84 -9.99
CA LEU A 35 -11.56 -4.30 -9.09
C LEU A 35 -11.59 -3.53 -7.76
N PRO A 36 -12.61 -3.73 -6.90
CA PRO A 36 -12.82 -2.94 -5.69
C PRO A 36 -11.65 -3.02 -4.70
N ILE A 37 -11.11 -4.22 -4.50
CA ILE A 37 -10.01 -4.43 -3.56
C ILE A 37 -8.73 -3.76 -4.06
N CYS A 38 -8.44 -3.83 -5.36
CA CYS A 38 -7.29 -3.13 -5.95
C CYS A 38 -7.43 -1.60 -5.83
N SER A 39 -8.64 -1.06 -5.99
CA SER A 39 -8.89 0.37 -5.78
C SER A 39 -8.65 0.80 -4.32
N LEU A 40 -9.06 -0.05 -3.37
CA LEU A 40 -8.83 0.17 -1.95
C LEU A 40 -7.34 0.13 -1.60
N THR A 41 -6.62 -0.92 -2.03
CA THR A 41 -5.19 -1.06 -1.75
C THR A 41 -4.38 0.05 -2.39
N ARG A 42 -4.73 0.46 -3.62
CA ARG A 42 -4.15 1.62 -4.29
C ARG A 42 -4.26 2.88 -3.45
N THR A 43 -5.42 3.12 -2.85
CA THR A 43 -5.62 4.31 -2.00
C THR A 43 -4.69 4.29 -0.78
N ILE A 44 -4.49 3.12 -0.17
CA ILE A 44 -3.58 2.94 0.96
C ILE A 44 -2.12 3.20 0.52
N TYR A 45 -1.65 2.54 -0.54
CA TYR A 45 -0.26 2.70 -1.00
C TYR A 45 0.03 4.08 -1.58
N HIS A 46 -0.94 4.73 -2.22
CA HIS A 46 -0.80 6.11 -2.67
C HIS A 46 -0.69 7.10 -1.49
N THR A 47 -1.36 6.80 -0.36
CA THR A 47 -1.20 7.57 0.87
C THR A 47 0.20 7.39 1.46
N MET A 48 0.72 6.15 1.46
CA MET A 48 2.10 5.88 1.86
C MET A 48 3.11 6.60 0.97
N LEU A 49 2.90 6.59 -0.35
CA LEU A 49 3.75 7.30 -1.31
C LEU A 49 3.79 8.81 -1.02
N HIS A 50 2.65 9.44 -0.79
CA HIS A 50 2.56 10.86 -0.42
C HIS A 50 3.23 11.19 0.93
N LYS A 51 3.30 10.23 1.85
CA LYS A 51 4.02 10.34 3.12
C LYS A 51 5.54 10.12 2.99
N GLY A 52 6.07 10.03 1.77
CA GLY A 52 7.50 9.83 1.52
C GLY A 52 7.97 8.38 1.69
N MET A 53 7.06 7.42 1.77
CA MET A 53 7.38 6.00 1.97
C MET A 53 7.60 5.23 0.65
N GLY A 54 7.76 5.93 -0.47
CA GLY A 54 7.82 5.34 -1.81
C GLY A 54 8.98 4.37 -2.05
N ASP A 55 10.08 4.54 -1.31
CA ASP A 55 11.27 3.69 -1.39
C ASP A 55 11.27 2.55 -0.38
N LEU A 56 10.24 2.41 0.47
CA LEU A 56 10.12 1.26 1.38
C LEU A 56 9.59 0.02 0.65
N ASP A 57 9.82 -1.16 1.23
CA ASP A 57 9.16 -2.39 0.80
C ASP A 57 7.63 -2.30 0.97
N THR A 58 6.85 -2.94 0.10
CA THR A 58 5.38 -3.00 0.23
C THR A 58 4.91 -3.59 1.56
N ALA A 59 5.68 -4.51 2.17
CA ALA A 59 5.36 -5.03 3.49
C ALA A 59 5.32 -3.93 4.59
N SER A 60 5.90 -2.75 4.34
CA SER A 60 5.81 -1.60 5.25
C SER A 60 4.39 -1.08 5.47
N VAL A 61 3.41 -1.50 4.66
CA VAL A 61 1.98 -1.24 4.90
C VAL A 61 1.53 -1.74 6.27
N TYR A 62 2.16 -2.80 6.79
CA TYR A 62 1.90 -3.29 8.14
C TYR A 62 2.18 -2.20 9.19
N ARG A 63 3.33 -1.54 9.12
CA ARG A 63 3.71 -0.45 10.04
C ARG A 63 2.79 0.75 9.89
N PHE A 64 2.44 1.09 8.65
CA PHE A 64 1.50 2.17 8.35
C PHE A 64 0.14 1.92 9.01
N LEU A 65 -0.42 0.71 8.87
CA LEU A 65 -1.70 0.36 9.48
C LEU A 65 -1.62 0.27 11.01
N GLU A 66 -0.50 -0.20 11.56
CA GLU A 66 -0.26 -0.24 13.01
C GLU A 66 -0.25 1.17 13.62
N GLU A 67 0.39 2.14 12.96
CA GLU A 67 0.40 3.56 13.36
C GLU A 67 -1.04 4.12 13.36
N TYR A 68 -1.80 3.90 12.27
CA TYR A 68 -3.17 4.38 12.17
C TYR A 68 -4.11 3.72 13.21
N ALA A 69 -3.96 2.42 13.44
CA ALA A 69 -4.76 1.70 14.44
C ALA A 69 -4.44 2.19 15.86
N SER A 70 -3.17 2.47 16.16
CA SER A 70 -2.74 2.98 17.46
C SER A 70 -3.20 4.43 17.68
N ALA A 71 -3.11 5.28 16.65
CA ALA A 71 -3.61 6.65 16.71
C ALA A 71 -5.12 6.71 16.99
N ARG A 72 -5.91 5.77 16.46
CA ARG A 72 -7.34 5.67 16.75
C ARG A 72 -7.65 5.27 18.20
N ARG A 73 -6.77 4.51 18.86
CA ARG A 73 -6.94 4.10 20.27
C ARG A 73 -6.63 5.19 21.29
N LEU A 74 -5.90 6.24 20.90
CA LEU A 74 -5.58 7.38 21.77
C LEU A 74 -6.61 8.52 21.67
N GLY A 75 -7.57 8.41 20.75
CA GLY A 75 -8.66 9.36 20.56
C GLY A 75 -10.00 8.91 21.16
N GLU A 76 -9.98 7.86 22.00
CA GLU A 76 -11.08 7.39 22.86
C GLU A 76 -10.75 7.68 24.32
#